data_AF-A0A1S1LXF0-F1
#
_entry.id   AF-A0A1S1LXF0-F1
#
_cell.length_a   1.000
_cell.length_b   1.000
_cell.length_c   1.000
_cell.angle_alpha   90.00
_cell.angle_beta   90.00
_cell.angle_gamma   90.00
#
_symmetry.space_group_name_H-M   'P 1'
#
loop_
_entity.id
_entity.type
_entity.pdbx_description
1 polymer ?
#
loop_
_entity_poly.entity_id
_entity_poly.type
_entity_poly.pdbx_seq_one_letter_code
_entity_poly.pdbx_strand_id
1 'polypeptide(L)'
;MAPRENRQDSYARAARASDMRATGQTWQIIADSEGYPSLLAAKKAVERHRQRNPLGTVAGLRFDSHEGYRITKATLFGCMAEARQRGDLTETIAAARAINDTIDKQCKLMGAHVSVSQQVDVNVTTDPVALLDKLEQALLARDDQRQLQLQTPTIDAEFEGIER
;
A
#
# COMPACT_ATOMS: atom_id res chain seq x y z
N MET A 1 25.86 -23.06 -1.67
CA MET A 1 24.48 -22.63 -1.36
C MET A 1 24.58 -21.36 -0.54
N ALA A 2 24.22 -20.20 -1.11
CA ALA A 2 24.38 -18.92 -0.42
C ALA A 2 23.51 -18.86 0.85
N PRO A 3 23.96 -18.20 1.93
CA PRO A 3 23.21 -18.16 3.18
C PRO A 3 21.84 -17.53 2.95
N ARG A 4 20.77 -18.23 3.33
CA ARG A 4 19.43 -17.63 3.36
C ARG A 4 19.42 -16.64 4.52
N GLU A 5 19.34 -15.37 4.18
CA GLU A 5 19.16 -14.28 5.15
C GLU A 5 17.99 -14.62 6.09
N ASN A 6 18.17 -14.30 7.39
CA ASN A 6 17.17 -14.58 8.39
C ASN A 6 15.87 -13.86 8.02
N ARG A 7 14.73 -14.53 8.21
CA ARG A 7 13.42 -14.00 7.85
C ARG A 7 13.16 -12.66 8.55
N GLN A 8 13.60 -12.52 9.79
CA GLN A 8 13.53 -11.30 10.59
C GLN A 8 14.28 -10.13 9.95
N ASP A 9 15.51 -10.35 9.48
CA ASP A 9 16.37 -9.34 8.87
C ASP A 9 15.81 -8.88 7.53
N SER A 10 15.27 -9.83 6.74
CA SER A 10 14.58 -9.49 5.51
C SER A 10 13.32 -8.64 5.74
N TYR A 11 12.62 -8.81 6.86
CA TYR A 11 11.47 -7.97 7.20
C TYR A 11 11.91 -6.57 7.64
N ALA A 12 12.94 -6.48 8.48
CA ALA A 12 13.49 -5.20 8.94
C ALA A 12 14.05 -4.36 7.77
N ARG A 13 14.75 -5.01 6.83
CA ARG A 13 15.23 -4.37 5.60
C ARG A 13 14.09 -3.86 4.71
N ALA A 14 13.00 -4.62 4.60
CA ALA A 14 11.84 -4.18 3.83
C ALA A 14 11.07 -3.03 4.50
N ALA A 15 11.07 -2.97 5.83
CA ALA A 15 10.53 -1.85 6.61
C ALA A 15 11.33 -0.57 6.36
N ARG A 16 12.66 -0.60 6.56
CA ARG A 16 13.54 0.56 6.29
C ARG A 16 13.44 1.06 4.86
N ALA A 17 13.41 0.14 3.88
CA ALA A 17 13.19 0.49 2.48
C ALA A 17 11.83 1.17 2.22
N SER A 18 10.78 0.79 2.96
CA SER A 18 9.47 1.43 2.89
C SER A 18 9.50 2.85 3.46
N ASP A 19 10.22 3.06 4.58
CA ASP A 19 10.40 4.38 5.20
C ASP A 19 11.20 5.32 4.30
N MET A 20 12.31 4.83 3.73
CA MET A 20 13.09 5.59 2.74
C MET A 20 12.24 5.97 1.52
N ARG A 21 11.33 5.09 1.09
CA ARG A 21 10.41 5.42 0.00
C ARG A 21 9.38 6.49 0.42
N ALA A 22 8.91 6.47 1.66
CA ALA A 22 7.97 7.45 2.20
C ALA A 22 8.59 8.85 2.33
N THR A 23 9.91 8.96 2.56
CA THR A 23 10.65 10.22 2.60
C THR A 23 11.09 10.73 1.22
N GLY A 24 10.70 10.04 0.14
CA GLY A 24 10.91 10.50 -1.24
C GLY A 24 12.16 9.96 -1.94
N GLN A 25 12.91 9.04 -1.34
CA GLN A 25 14.10 8.45 -1.97
C GLN A 25 13.74 7.66 -3.24
N THR A 26 14.66 7.63 -4.20
CA THR A 26 14.51 6.87 -5.45
C THR A 26 14.78 5.38 -5.22
N TRP A 27 14.18 4.52 -6.04
CA TRP A 27 14.35 3.06 -5.91
C TRP A 27 15.79 2.59 -6.09
N GLN A 28 16.58 3.33 -6.86
CA GLN A 28 18.00 3.04 -7.04
C GLN A 28 18.77 3.30 -5.73
N ILE A 29 18.57 4.47 -5.12
CA ILE A 29 19.20 4.82 -3.83
C ILE A 29 18.82 3.81 -2.74
N ILE A 30 17.55 3.41 -2.67
CA ILE A 30 17.07 2.42 -1.69
C ILE A 30 17.71 1.05 -1.93
N ALA A 31 17.90 0.65 -3.19
CA ALA A 31 18.55 -0.61 -3.50
C ALA A 31 20.00 -0.60 -3.08
N ASP A 32 20.72 0.47 -3.39
CA ASP A 32 22.13 0.64 -3.07
C ASP A 32 22.37 0.75 -1.55
N SER A 33 21.48 1.45 -0.82
CA SER A 33 21.61 1.66 0.63
C SER A 33 21.29 0.42 1.46
N GLU A 34 20.25 -0.32 1.11
CA GLU A 34 19.79 -1.50 1.86
C GLU A 34 20.38 -2.81 1.31
N GLY A 35 21.18 -2.75 0.23
CA GLY A 35 21.85 -3.90 -0.35
C GLY A 35 20.93 -4.83 -1.15
N TYR A 36 19.92 -4.28 -1.82
CA TYR A 36 19.13 -5.05 -2.77
C TYR A 36 19.91 -5.26 -4.08
N PRO A 37 19.78 -6.43 -4.71
CA PRO A 37 20.50 -6.73 -5.96
C PRO A 37 20.01 -5.90 -7.16
N SER A 38 18.84 -5.26 -7.05
CA SER A 38 18.29 -4.35 -8.07
C SER A 38 17.19 -3.46 -7.50
N LEU A 39 16.90 -2.36 -8.20
CA LEU A 39 15.76 -1.48 -7.90
C LEU A 39 14.41 -2.23 -7.92
N LEU A 40 14.26 -3.23 -8.80
CA LEU A 40 13.05 -4.05 -8.88
C LEU A 40 12.90 -4.97 -7.66
N ALA A 41 14.01 -5.48 -7.13
CA ALA A 41 14.01 -6.26 -5.90
C ALA A 41 13.59 -5.40 -4.69
N ALA A 42 14.12 -4.18 -4.59
CA ALA A 42 13.71 -3.21 -3.57
C ALA A 42 12.22 -2.88 -3.66
N LYS A 43 11.72 -2.55 -4.86
CA LYS A 43 10.29 -2.27 -5.11
C LYS A 43 9.40 -3.44 -4.68
N LYS A 44 9.76 -4.66 -5.07
CA LYS A 44 8.98 -5.88 -4.74
C LYS A 44 9.01 -6.20 -3.25
N ALA A 45 10.13 -5.92 -2.57
CA ALA A 45 10.24 -6.10 -1.13
C ALA A 45 9.34 -5.11 -0.37
N VAL A 46 9.37 -3.84 -0.75
CA VAL A 46 8.49 -2.80 -0.18
C VAL A 46 7.02 -3.09 -0.46
N GLU A 47 6.67 -3.52 -1.67
CA GLU A 47 5.29 -3.90 -2.02
C GLU A 47 4.78 -5.05 -1.14
N ARG A 48 5.56 -6.12 -0.98
CA ARG A 48 5.20 -7.23 -0.08
C ARG A 48 5.15 -6.81 1.38
N HIS A 49 6.02 -5.89 1.80
CA HIS A 49 5.99 -5.34 3.14
C HIS A 49 4.70 -4.55 3.36
N ARG A 50 4.28 -3.71 2.41
CA ARG A 50 3.01 -2.96 2.46
C ARG A 50 1.78 -3.85 2.37
N GLN A 51 1.83 -4.94 1.61
CA GLN A 51 0.72 -5.90 1.58
C GLN A 51 0.54 -6.64 2.91
N ARG A 52 1.64 -6.87 3.65
CA ARG A 52 1.63 -7.53 4.96
C ARG A 52 1.38 -6.57 6.12
N ASN A 53 1.90 -5.36 5.98
CA ASN A 53 1.73 -4.23 6.87
C ASN A 53 1.08 -3.13 6.05
N PRO A 54 -0.22 -3.23 5.75
CA PRO A 54 -0.93 -2.13 5.11
C PRO A 54 -0.63 -0.90 5.96
N LEU A 55 -0.07 0.14 5.32
CA LEU A 55 -0.18 1.50 5.84
C LEU A 55 -1.61 1.60 6.35
N GLY A 56 -1.78 1.94 7.64
CA GLY A 56 -3.02 1.69 8.38
C GLY A 56 -4.26 2.03 7.55
N THR A 57 -5.41 1.43 7.90
CA THR A 57 -6.70 1.75 7.26
C THR A 57 -6.82 3.27 7.02
N VAL A 58 -7.58 3.74 6.02
CA VAL A 58 -7.72 5.19 5.79
C VAL A 58 -8.06 5.94 7.09
N ALA A 59 -8.77 5.31 8.02
CA ALA A 59 -8.98 5.78 9.38
C ALA A 59 -7.69 5.87 10.23
N GLY A 60 -6.82 4.84 10.23
CA GLY A 60 -5.50 4.87 10.87
C GLY A 60 -4.56 5.92 10.31
N LEU A 61 -4.44 6.06 8.99
CA LEU A 61 -3.63 7.13 8.38
C LEU A 61 -4.18 8.53 8.70
N ARG A 62 -5.52 8.68 8.79
CA ARG A 62 -6.15 9.92 9.25
C ARG A 62 -5.81 10.20 10.71
N PHE A 63 -5.83 9.19 11.57
CA PHE A 63 -5.47 9.31 12.98
C PHE A 63 -4.01 9.74 13.17
N ASP A 64 -3.08 9.07 12.49
CA ASP A 64 -1.64 9.40 12.55
C ASP A 64 -1.37 10.82 12.02
N SER A 65 -2.03 11.18 10.92
CA SER A 65 -1.92 12.54 10.35
C SER A 65 -2.54 13.59 11.26
N HIS A 66 -3.64 13.27 11.94
CA HIS A 66 -4.28 14.15 12.93
C HIS A 66 -3.34 14.45 14.10
N GLU A 67 -2.66 13.42 14.63
CA GLU A 67 -1.66 13.61 15.69
C GLU A 67 -0.45 14.42 15.20
N GLY A 68 0.03 14.17 13.97
CA GLY A 68 1.06 14.99 13.34
C GLY A 68 0.67 16.47 13.25
N TYR A 69 -0.56 16.77 12.84
CA TYR A 69 -1.06 18.14 12.81
C TYR A 69 -1.21 18.77 14.19
N ARG A 70 -1.58 18.00 15.22
CA ARG A 70 -1.65 18.49 16.60
C ARG A 70 -0.27 18.97 17.09
N ILE A 71 0.77 18.17 16.85
CA ILE A 71 2.15 18.50 17.24
C ILE A 71 2.65 19.74 16.48
N THR A 72 2.49 19.77 15.15
CA THR A 72 2.92 20.90 14.32
C THR A 72 2.27 22.21 14.76
N LYS A 73 0.96 22.20 15.06
CA LYS A 73 0.27 23.39 15.58
C LYS A 73 0.87 23.87 16.90
N ALA A 74 1.15 22.97 17.84
CA ALA A 74 1.74 23.34 19.12
C ALA A 74 3.11 24.03 18.94
N THR A 75 3.95 23.49 18.06
CA THR A 75 5.24 24.11 17.71
C THR A 75 5.06 25.49 17.08
N LEU A 76 4.16 25.63 16.10
CA LEU A 76 3.90 26.91 15.43
C LEU A 76 3.33 27.98 16.38
N PHE A 77 2.48 27.59 17.33
CA PHE A 77 2.01 28.49 18.39
C PHE A 77 3.17 28.98 19.27
N GLY A 78 4.13 28.10 19.58
CA GLY A 78 5.37 28.45 20.27
C GLY A 78 6.18 29.48 19.48
N CYS A 79 6.48 29.19 18.20
CA CYS A 79 7.21 30.12 17.33
C CYS A 79 6.52 31.49 17.20
N MET A 80 5.19 31.51 17.08
CA MET A 80 4.42 32.75 17.02
C MET A 80 4.51 33.54 18.33
N ALA A 81 4.48 32.87 19.48
CA ALA A 81 4.63 33.52 20.78
C ALA A 81 6.03 34.12 20.97
N GLU A 82 7.08 33.40 20.57
CA GLU A 82 8.47 33.87 20.58
C GLU A 82 8.67 35.08 19.65
N ALA A 83 8.20 34.99 18.40
CA ALA A 83 8.25 36.09 17.45
C ALA A 83 7.55 37.35 17.98
N ARG A 84 6.38 37.17 18.61
CA ARG A 84 5.62 38.25 19.24
C ARG A 84 6.37 38.88 20.41
N GLN A 85 7.04 38.08 21.24
CA GLN A 85 7.85 38.59 22.35
C GLN A 85 9.05 39.42 21.85
N ARG A 86 9.65 39.03 20.72
CA ARG A 86 10.73 39.78 20.07
C ARG A 86 10.25 41.04 19.33
N GLY A 87 8.94 41.22 19.18
CA GLY A 87 8.36 42.32 18.39
C GLY A 87 8.48 42.12 16.88
N ASP A 88 8.83 40.91 16.41
CA ASP A 88 8.87 40.61 14.98
C ASP A 88 7.46 40.32 14.46
N LEU A 89 6.81 41.38 13.97
CA LEU A 89 5.47 41.30 13.40
C LEU A 89 5.44 40.46 12.10
N THR A 90 6.52 40.44 11.32
CA THR A 90 6.57 39.73 10.05
C THR A 90 6.55 38.23 10.30
N GLU A 91 7.40 37.76 11.22
CA GLU A 91 7.47 36.36 11.61
C GLU A 91 6.20 35.92 12.35
N THR A 92 5.62 36.80 13.17
CA THR A 92 4.32 36.56 13.82
C THR A 92 3.21 36.31 12.79
N ILE A 93 3.13 37.15 11.74
CA ILE A 93 2.14 36.99 10.67
C ILE A 93 2.40 35.72 9.85
N ALA A 94 3.67 35.40 9.58
CA ALA A 94 4.05 34.19 8.86
C ALA A 94 3.63 32.92 9.64
N ALA A 95 3.91 32.88 10.94
CA ALA A 95 3.50 31.78 11.82
C ALA A 95 1.97 31.67 11.90
N ALA A 96 1.26 32.80 12.02
CA ALA A 96 -0.21 32.81 12.02
C ALA A 96 -0.81 32.24 10.73
N ARG A 97 -0.24 32.55 9.55
CA ARG A 97 -0.68 31.95 8.28
C ARG A 97 -0.43 30.44 8.24
N ALA A 98 0.75 30.00 8.67
CA ALA A 98 1.07 28.57 8.72
C ALA A 98 0.15 27.78 9.66
N ILE A 99 -0.26 28.38 10.79
CA ILE A 99 -1.25 27.80 11.71
C ILE A 99 -2.60 27.62 11.01
N ASN A 100 -3.10 28.66 10.34
CA ASN A 100 -4.37 28.59 9.62
C ASN A 100 -4.37 27.53 8.51
N ASP A 101 -3.29 27.44 7.73
CA ASP A 101 -3.13 26.41 6.70
C ASP A 101 -3.14 24.99 7.29
N THR A 102 -2.54 24.82 8.47
CA THR A 102 -2.50 23.54 9.17
C THR A 102 -3.89 23.16 9.69
N ILE A 103 -4.64 24.12 10.23
CA ILE A 103 -6.02 23.93 10.69
C ILE A 103 -6.93 23.56 9.52
N ASP A 104 -6.83 24.26 8.38
CA ASP A 104 -7.62 23.97 7.19
C ASP A 104 -7.40 22.54 6.68
N LYS A 105 -6.13 22.11 6.58
CA LYS A 105 -5.78 20.72 6.20
C LYS A 105 -6.34 19.70 7.18
N GLN A 106 -6.30 19.97 8.48
CA GLN A 106 -6.89 19.09 9.49
C GLN A 106 -8.42 19.02 9.37
N CYS A 107 -9.10 20.15 9.15
CA CYS A 107 -10.54 20.19 8.93
C CYS A 107 -10.98 19.39 7.69
N LYS A 108 -10.22 19.48 6.60
CA LYS A 108 -10.44 18.67 5.39
C LYS A 108 -10.25 17.18 5.66
N LEU A 109 -9.21 16.81 6.39
CA LEU A 109 -8.92 15.42 6.76
C LEU A 109 -10.05 14.80 7.62
N MET A 110 -10.58 15.57 8.56
CA MET A 110 -11.65 15.15 9.47
C MET A 110 -13.05 15.21 8.84
N GLY A 111 -13.17 15.71 7.60
CA GLY A 111 -14.46 15.83 6.92
C GLY A 111 -15.32 17.00 7.42
N ALA A 112 -14.79 17.90 8.26
CA ALA A 112 -15.50 19.09 8.74
C ALA A 112 -15.79 20.10 7.61
N HIS A 113 -15.10 19.96 6.47
CA HIS A 113 -15.27 20.80 5.29
C HIS A 113 -16.31 20.25 4.28
N VAL A 114 -16.95 19.12 4.58
CA VAL A 114 -17.93 18.48 3.69
C VAL A 114 -19.30 19.15 3.85
N SER A 115 -19.81 19.77 2.79
CA SER A 115 -21.09 20.50 2.80
C SER A 115 -22.32 19.59 2.93
N VAL A 116 -22.25 18.35 2.44
CA VAL A 116 -23.31 17.33 2.55
C VAL A 116 -22.66 15.97 2.80
N SER A 117 -22.93 15.34 3.94
CA SER A 117 -22.35 14.04 4.28
C SER A 117 -22.97 12.95 3.40
N GLN A 118 -22.15 12.30 2.57
CA GLN A 118 -22.61 11.20 1.72
C GLN A 118 -22.36 9.88 2.46
N GLN A 119 -23.40 9.35 3.11
CA GLN A 119 -23.38 8.00 3.68
C GLN A 119 -23.82 7.02 2.59
N VAL A 120 -22.96 6.05 2.26
CA VAL A 120 -23.26 4.97 1.32
C VAL A 120 -23.47 3.71 2.13
N ASP A 121 -24.72 3.34 2.37
CA ASP A 121 -25.07 2.04 2.93
C ASP A 121 -24.99 0.99 1.80
N VAL A 122 -23.93 0.19 1.84
CA VAL A 122 -23.77 -0.94 0.92
C VAL A 122 -24.43 -2.15 1.54
N ASN A 123 -25.64 -2.46 1.10
CA ASN A 123 -26.29 -3.72 1.45
C ASN A 123 -25.88 -4.79 0.44
N VAL A 124 -24.97 -5.69 0.83
CA VAL A 124 -24.52 -6.81 -0.03
C VAL A 124 -25.46 -7.99 0.15
N THR A 125 -26.57 -8.00 -0.58
CA THR A 125 -27.43 -9.17 -0.74
C THR A 125 -26.85 -10.09 -1.80
N THR A 126 -25.89 -10.94 -1.41
CA THR A 126 -25.57 -12.11 -2.22
C THR A 126 -26.26 -13.31 -1.60
N ASP A 127 -27.22 -13.89 -2.32
CA ASP A 127 -27.88 -15.12 -1.92
C ASP A 127 -26.86 -16.26 -1.91
N PRO A 128 -26.59 -16.90 -0.75
CA PRO A 128 -25.63 -18.00 -0.65
C PRO A 128 -25.96 -19.16 -1.60
N VAL A 129 -27.24 -19.40 -1.87
CA VAL A 129 -27.68 -20.50 -2.75
C VAL A 129 -27.28 -20.22 -4.20
N ALA A 130 -27.50 -18.99 -4.68
CA ALA A 130 -27.10 -18.58 -6.02
C ALA A 130 -25.56 -18.60 -6.25
N LEU A 131 -24.76 -18.51 -5.19
CA LEU A 131 -23.31 -18.71 -5.27
C LEU A 131 -22.93 -20.19 -5.38
N LEU A 132 -23.62 -21.07 -4.66
CA LEU A 132 -23.39 -22.51 -4.70
C LEU A 132 -23.75 -23.08 -6.09
N ASP A 133 -24.88 -22.66 -6.67
CA ASP A 133 -25.29 -23.11 -8.01
C ASP A 133 -24.26 -22.73 -9.09
N LYS A 134 -23.71 -21.51 -9.01
CA LYS A 134 -22.64 -21.05 -9.92
C LYS A 134 -21.34 -21.82 -9.72
N LEU A 135 -21.03 -22.19 -8.49
CA LEU A 135 -19.84 -22.96 -8.16
C LEU A 135 -19.96 -24.40 -8.69
N GLU A 136 -21.13 -25.02 -8.54
CA GLU A 136 -21.42 -26.35 -9.08
C GLU A 136 -21.29 -26.38 -10.61
N GLN A 137 -21.90 -25.42 -11.31
CA GLN A 137 -21.79 -25.31 -12.77
C GLN A 137 -20.33 -25.14 -13.23
N ALA A 138 -19.52 -24.35 -12.50
CA ALA A 138 -18.11 -24.16 -12.82
C ALA A 138 -17.27 -25.44 -12.59
N LEU A 139 -17.62 -26.26 -11.60
CA LEU A 139 -16.96 -27.54 -11.34
C LEU A 139 -17.28 -28.59 -12.41
N LEU A 140 -18.55 -28.69 -12.83
CA LEU A 140 -18.97 -29.60 -13.90
C LEU A 140 -18.28 -29.25 -15.23
N ALA A 141 -18.29 -27.97 -15.62
CA ALA A 141 -17.61 -27.52 -16.83
C ALA A 141 -16.10 -27.80 -16.83
N ARG A 142 -15.46 -27.76 -15.65
CA ARG A 142 -14.04 -28.08 -15.49
C ARG A 142 -13.78 -29.59 -15.64
N ASP A 143 -14.70 -30.43 -15.18
CA ASP A 143 -14.57 -31.88 -15.34
C ASP A 143 -14.76 -32.29 -16.80
N ASP A 144 -15.73 -31.69 -17.51
CA ASP A 144 -15.92 -31.89 -18.95
C ASP A 144 -14.65 -31.51 -19.75
N GLN A 145 -14.02 -30.37 -19.42
CA GLN A 145 -12.75 -29.96 -20.02
C GLN A 145 -11.61 -30.94 -19.74
N ARG A 146 -11.56 -31.54 -18.54
CA ARG A 146 -10.57 -32.56 -18.20
C ARG A 146 -10.80 -33.84 -19.00
N GLN A 147 -12.05 -34.26 -19.16
CA GLN A 147 -12.39 -35.46 -19.92
C GLN A 147 -12.03 -35.32 -21.41
N LEU A 148 -12.27 -34.15 -22.00
CA LEU A 148 -11.87 -33.84 -23.39
C LEU A 148 -10.35 -33.89 -23.60
N GLN A 149 -9.55 -33.44 -22.62
CA GLN A 149 -8.09 -33.49 -22.70
C GLN A 149 -7.53 -34.92 -22.64
N LEU A 150 -8.18 -35.81 -21.89
CA LEU A 150 -7.79 -37.22 -21.77
C LEU A 150 -8.12 -38.05 -23.03
N GLN A 151 -8.99 -37.56 -23.91
CA GLN A 151 -9.39 -38.24 -25.16
C GLN A 151 -8.51 -37.88 -26.36
N THR A 152 -7.45 -37.10 -26.17
CA THR A 152 -6.50 -36.80 -27.25
C THR A 152 -5.72 -38.08 -27.60
N PRO A 153 -5.79 -38.61 -28.84
CA PRO A 153 -5.11 -39.85 -29.20
C PRO A 153 -3.59 -39.64 -29.09
N THR A 154 -2.92 -40.50 -28.33
CA THR A 154 -1.46 -40.59 -28.34
C THR A 154 -1.05 -41.07 -29.75
N ILE A 155 -0.39 -40.19 -30.50
CA ILE A 155 0.19 -40.56 -31.80
C ILE A 155 1.42 -41.42 -31.49
N ASP A 156 1.28 -42.74 -31.61
CA ASP A 156 2.43 -43.65 -31.66
C ASP A 156 3.19 -43.38 -32.96
N ALA A 157 4.34 -42.73 -32.85
CA ALA A 157 5.26 -42.51 -33.96
C ALA A 157 6.15 -43.75 -34.11
N GLU A 158 5.75 -44.69 -34.98
CA GLU A 158 6.59 -45.80 -35.40
C GLU A 158 7.74 -45.28 -36.28
N PHE A 159 8.98 -45.50 -35.84
CA PHE A 159 10.20 -45.24 -36.61
C PHE A 159 10.37 -46.33 -37.67
N GLU A 160 10.01 -46.05 -38.93
CA GLU A 160 10.38 -46.91 -40.06
C GLU A 160 11.89 -46.81 -40.31
N GLY A 161 12.60 -47.92 -40.05
CA GLY A 161 14.01 -48.09 -40.34
C GLY A 161 14.25 -48.14 -41.85
N ILE A 162 15.12 -47.25 -42.32
CA ILE A 162 15.68 -47.25 -43.67
C ILE A 162 16.73 -48.39 -43.73
N GLU A 163 16.42 -49.49 -44.40
CA GLU A 163 17.44 -50.43 -44.89
C GLU A 163 17.53 -50.37 -46.42
N ARG A 164 18.73 -49.95 -46.86
CA ARG A 164 19.45 -50.07 -48.14
C ARG A 164 18.72 -50.54 -49.41
#